data_AF-A0A1J3I655-F1
#
_entry.id   AF-A0A1J3I655-F1
#
_cell.length_a   1.000
_cell.length_b   1.000
_cell.length_c   1.000
_cell.angle_alpha   90.00
_cell.angle_beta   90.00
_cell.angle_gamma   90.00
#
_symmetry.space_group_name_H-M   'P 1'
#
loop_
_entity.id
_entity.type
_entity.pdbx_description
1 polymer ?
#
loop_
_entity_poly.entity_id
_entity_poly.type
_entity_poly.pdbx_seq_one_letter_code
_entity_poly.pdbx_strand_id
1 'polypeptide(L)'
;DTAISLAKSCKRLRYLDLSWCRKLTEEELARILNCCSSLESLKLYGWTHVEEEFLEKLSRTQVRISGLKMTSVFAHLDDTYQSIDAKFC
;
A
#
# COMPACT_ATOMS: atom_id res chain seq x y z
N ASP A 1 -3.22 -3.10 -14.58
CA ASP A 1 -2.40 -2.79 -15.79
C ASP A 1 -1.51 -1.55 -15.73
N THR A 2 -2.01 -0.32 -15.56
CA THR A 2 -1.19 0.91 -15.70
C THR A 2 -0.08 1.07 -14.65
N ALA A 3 -0.34 0.70 -13.40
CA ALA A 3 0.62 0.82 -12.30
C ALA A 3 1.84 -0.11 -12.45
N ILE A 4 1.65 -1.30 -13.02
CA ILE A 4 2.73 -2.28 -13.24
C ILE A 4 3.65 -1.80 -14.37
N SER A 5 3.10 -1.21 -15.43
CA SER A 5 3.89 -0.62 -16.50
C SER A 5 4.75 0.55 -16.00
N LEU A 6 4.23 1.38 -15.08
CA LEU A 6 5.01 2.43 -14.42
C LEU A 6 6.13 1.85 -13.56
N ALA A 7 5.86 0.80 -12.78
CA ALA A 7 6.87 0.17 -11.95
C ALA A 7 8.05 -0.41 -12.75
N LYS A 8 7.80 -0.93 -13.96
CA LYS A 8 8.87 -1.43 -14.86
C LYS A 8 9.77 -0.31 -15.41
N SER A 9 9.23 0.88 -15.63
CA SER A 9 9.97 2.02 -16.19
C SER A 9 10.61 2.92 -15.11
N CYS A 10 10.12 2.88 -13.88
CA CYS A 10 10.50 3.82 -12.83
C CYS A 10 11.43 3.20 -11.78
N LYS A 11 12.64 2.80 -12.16
CA LYS A 11 13.69 2.30 -11.23
C LYS A 11 14.13 3.32 -10.17
N ARG A 12 13.78 4.60 -10.33
CA ARG A 12 14.10 5.71 -9.40
C ARG A 12 12.89 6.17 -8.59
N LEU A 13 11.76 5.46 -8.68
CA LEU A 13 10.58 5.81 -7.90
C LEU A 13 10.88 5.60 -6.42
N ARG A 14 10.87 6.69 -5.65
CA ARG A 14 11.12 6.68 -4.20
C ARG A 14 9.82 6.70 -3.39
N TYR A 15 8.76 7.26 -3.95
CA TYR A 15 7.47 7.43 -3.28
C TYR A 15 6.36 6.94 -4.21
N LEU A 16 5.48 6.09 -3.68
CA LEU A 16 4.31 5.60 -4.41
C LEU A 16 3.08 5.65 -3.50
N ASP A 17 1.98 6.15 -4.03
CA ASP A 17 0.70 6.20 -3.35
C ASP A 17 -0.32 5.36 -4.13
N LEU A 18 -0.80 4.28 -3.49
CA LEU A 18 -1.84 3.39 -4.00
C LEU A 18 -3.05 3.38 -3.07
N SER A 19 -3.25 4.47 -2.33
CA SER A 19 -4.43 4.64 -1.48
C SER A 19 -5.72 4.51 -2.28
N TRP A 20 -6.73 3.89 -1.67
CA TRP A 20 -8.07 3.65 -2.22
C TRP A 20 -8.11 2.83 -3.51
N CYS A 21 -6.98 2.23 -3.91
CA CYS A 21 -6.90 1.35 -5.06
C CYS A 21 -7.44 -0.05 -4.74
N ARG A 22 -8.77 -0.18 -4.58
CA ARG A 22 -9.45 -1.45 -4.21
C ARG A 22 -9.40 -2.54 -5.30
N LYS A 23 -9.00 -2.19 -6.52
CA LYS A 23 -8.86 -3.12 -7.64
C LYS A 23 -7.46 -3.72 -7.76
N LEU A 24 -6.48 -3.17 -7.04
CA LEU A 24 -5.11 -3.67 -7.04
C LEU A 24 -5.01 -4.87 -6.11
N THR A 25 -4.43 -5.97 -6.60
CA THR A 25 -4.23 -7.17 -5.79
C THR A 25 -2.87 -7.15 -5.09
N GLU A 26 -2.73 -7.97 -4.06
CA GLU A 26 -1.47 -8.21 -3.36
C GLU A 26 -0.36 -8.70 -4.32
N GLU A 27 -0.71 -9.54 -5.29
CA GLU A 27 0.22 -10.03 -6.31
C GLU A 27 0.75 -8.90 -7.20
N GLU A 28 -0.12 -7.98 -7.59
CA GLU A 28 0.28 -6.81 -8.37
C GLU A 28 1.18 -5.87 -7.56
N LEU A 29 0.87 -5.70 -6.27
CA LEU A 29 1.70 -4.90 -5.37
C LEU A 29 3.08 -5.52 -5.13
N ALA A 30 3.15 -6.84 -4.94
CA ALA A 30 4.42 -7.57 -4.85
C ALA A 30 5.28 -7.38 -6.10
N ARG A 31 4.66 -7.39 -7.29
CA ARG A 31 5.35 -7.08 -8.55
C ARG A 31 5.91 -5.67 -8.58
N ILE A 32 5.17 -4.68 -8.09
CA ILE A 32 5.63 -3.29 -8.01
C ILE A 32 6.83 -3.18 -7.07
N LEU A 33 6.77 -3.78 -5.89
CA LEU A 33 7.85 -3.79 -4.91
C LEU A 33 9.11 -4.47 -5.45
N ASN A 34 8.96 -5.55 -6.23
CA ASN A 34 10.08 -6.24 -6.87
C ASN A 34 10.69 -5.44 -8.03
N CYS A 35 9.92 -4.63 -8.75
CA CYS A 35 10.42 -3.82 -9.85
C CYS A 35 11.10 -2.52 -9.37
N CYS A 36 10.61 -1.94 -8.29
CA CYS A 36 11.03 -0.63 -7.78
C CYS A 36 12.06 -0.77 -6.64
N SER A 37 13.31 -1.10 -6.97
CA SER A 37 14.37 -1.28 -5.98
C SER A 37 14.79 -0.02 -5.22
N SER A 38 14.42 1.18 -5.71
CA SER A 38 14.70 2.46 -5.05
C SER A 38 13.48 3.00 -4.28
N LEU A 39 12.41 2.21 -4.12
CA LEU A 39 11.23 2.65 -3.42
C LEU A 39 11.53 2.79 -1.93
N GLU A 40 11.24 3.95 -1.37
CA GLU A 40 11.47 4.25 0.04
C GLU A 40 10.18 4.37 0.82
N SER A 41 9.08 4.79 0.18
CA SER A 41 7.79 4.92 0.84
C SER A 41 6.63 4.51 -0.04
N LEU A 42 5.67 3.80 0.57
CA LEU A 42 4.47 3.28 -0.06
C LEU A 42 3.25 3.58 0.82
N LYS A 43 2.22 4.21 0.24
CA LYS A 43 0.94 4.46 0.91
C LYS A 43 -0.15 3.53 0.37
N LEU A 44 -0.93 2.94 1.28
CA LEU A 44 -1.96 1.94 1.01
C LEU A 44 -3.24 2.20 1.81
N TYR A 45 -3.60 3.46 2.04
CA TYR A 45 -4.82 3.80 2.79
C TYR A 45 -6.06 3.19 2.12
N GLY A 46 -7.03 2.73 2.92
CA GLY A 46 -8.28 2.18 2.39
C GLY A 46 -8.16 0.78 1.78
N TRP A 47 -7.01 0.13 1.88
CA TRP A 47 -6.87 -1.31 1.64
C TRP A 47 -7.44 -2.06 2.83
N THR A 48 -8.61 -2.67 2.66
CA THR A 48 -9.35 -3.35 3.73
C THR A 48 -9.30 -4.87 3.65
N HIS A 49 -8.79 -5.42 2.55
CA HIS A 49 -8.72 -6.85 2.28
C HIS A 49 -7.26 -7.24 2.04
N VAL A 50 -6.46 -7.18 3.11
CA VAL A 50 -5.06 -7.59 3.07
C VAL A 50 -4.84 -8.74 4.04
N GLU A 51 -4.27 -9.83 3.55
CA GLU A 51 -3.98 -11.03 4.33
C GLU A 51 -2.74 -10.82 5.22
N GLU A 52 -2.74 -11.46 6.38
CA GLU A 52 -1.65 -11.35 7.35
C GLU A 52 -0.30 -11.83 6.77
N GLU A 53 -0.31 -12.89 5.95
CA GLU A 53 0.88 -13.37 5.25
C GLU A 53 1.48 -12.28 4.34
N PHE A 54 0.63 -11.47 3.71
CA PHE A 54 1.08 -10.36 2.89
C PHE A 54 1.65 -9.23 3.74
N LEU A 55 1.06 -8.94 4.91
CA LEU A 55 1.63 -7.98 5.86
C LEU A 55 3.02 -8.41 6.34
N GLU A 56 3.26 -9.70 6.57
CA GLU A 56 4.60 -10.22 6.89
C GLU A 56 5.58 -10.03 5.74
N LYS A 57 5.15 -10.31 4.49
CA LYS A 57 5.96 -10.06 3.29
C LYS A 57 6.33 -8.58 3.17
N LEU A 58 5.36 -7.70 3.39
CA LEU A 58 5.55 -6.25 3.38
C LEU A 58 6.51 -5.78 4.49
N SER A 59 6.44 -6.38 5.67
CA SER A 59 7.32 -6.08 6.82
C SER A 59 8.78 -6.50 6.59
N ARG A 60 9.02 -7.49 5.71
CA ARG A 60 10.37 -7.89 5.28
C ARG A 60 10.97 -6.95 4.25
N THR A 61 10.18 -6.05 3.66
CA THR A 61 10.69 -5.06 2.70
C THR A 61 11.39 -3.91 3.42
N GLN A 62 12.33 -3.26 2.73
CA GLN A 62 12.98 -2.04 3.24
C GLN A 62 12.14 -0.77 3.01
N VAL A 63 10.92 -0.90 2.49
CA VAL A 63 10.06 0.21 2.11
C VAL A 63 9.24 0.66 3.32
N ARG A 64 9.17 1.96 3.56
CA ARG A 64 8.30 2.53 4.60
C ARG A 64 6.85 2.50 4.14
N ILE A 65 6.07 1.58 4.70
CA ILE A 65 4.65 1.42 4.36
C ILE A 65 3.78 2.22 5.34
N SER A 66 2.72 2.85 4.84
CA SER A 66 1.78 3.64 5.62
C SER A 66 0.35 3.44 5.12
N GLY A 67 -0.64 3.53 6.01
CA GLY A 67 -2.06 3.47 5.65
C GLY A 67 -2.67 2.06 5.59
N LEU A 68 -1.88 0.99 5.74
CA LEU A 68 -2.44 -0.31 6.12
C LEU A 68 -2.84 -0.25 7.59
N LYS A 69 -4.11 -0.56 7.89
CA LYS A 69 -4.55 -0.81 9.26
C LYS A 69 -3.70 -1.96 9.81
N MET A 70 -2.68 -1.66 10.60
CA MET A 70 -1.98 -2.66 11.40
C MET A 70 -2.97 -3.19 12.44
N THR A 71 -3.15 -4.50 12.43
CA THR A 71 -3.99 -5.26 13.35
C THR A 71 -3.74 -4.83 14.79
N SER A 72 -4.82 -4.39 15.45
CA SER A 72 -5.10 -4.27 16.89
C SER A 72 -4.16 -3.51 17.84
N VAL A 73 -2.88 -3.25 17.54
CA VAL A 73 -1.97 -2.57 18.49
C VAL A 73 -2.02 -1.04 18.40
N PHE A 74 -2.50 -0.48 17.27
CA PHE A 74 -2.63 0.97 17.06
C PHE A 74 -4.05 1.40 16.68
N ALA A 75 -5.06 0.60 17.01
CA ALA A 75 -6.46 0.85 16.67
C ALA A 75 -7.01 2.22 17.17
N HIS A 76 -6.35 2.84 18.15
CA HIS A 76 -6.75 4.15 18.71
C HIS A 76 -6.30 5.36 17.88
N LEU A 77 -5.57 5.19 16.77
CA LEU A 77 -5.13 6.30 15.92
C LEU A 77 -5.94 6.44 14.62
N ASP A 78 -6.90 5.54 14.36
CA ASP A 78 -7.59 5.45 13.06
C ASP A 78 -9.02 6.03 13.05
N ASP A 79 -9.50 6.54 14.19
CA ASP A 79 -10.84 7.14 14.31
C ASP A 79 -10.97 8.48 13.55
N THR A 80 -9.87 9.04 13.03
CA THR A 80 -9.90 10.32 12.29
C THR A 80 -10.21 10.20 10.80
N TYR A 81 -10.16 9.00 10.20
CA TYR A 81 -10.35 8.84 8.74
C TYR A 81 -11.71 8.25 8.31
N GLN A 82 -12.50 7.68 9.22
CA GLN A 82 -13.80 7.06 8.85
C GLN A 82 -14.89 8.05 8.43
N SER A 83 -14.78 9.35 8.75
CA SER A 83 -15.89 10.30 8.53
C SER A 83 -15.91 10.97 7.15
N ILE A 84 -14.79 10.96 6.40
CA ILE A 84 -14.66 11.79 5.19
C ILE A 84 -14.96 11.00 3.90
N ASP A 85 -14.64 9.70 3.85
CA ASP A 85 -14.78 8.90 2.62
C ASP A 85 -16.18 8.35 2.35
N ALA A 86 -17.12 8.47 3.29
CA ALA A 86 -18.53 8.16 3.02
C ALA A 86 -19.19 9.17 2.04
N LYS A 87 -18.50 10.24 1.65
CA LYS A 87 -19.00 11.25 0.70
C LYS A 87 -18.41 11.19 -0.71
N PHE A 88 -17.43 10.33 -0.97
CA PHE A 88 -16.80 10.23 -2.29
C PHE A 88 -16.83 8.81 -2.86
N CYS A 89 -17.96 8.13 -2.67
CA CYS A 89 -18.36 7.00 -3.51
C CYS A 89 -19.60 7.37 -4.31
#